data_AF-A0A5A7NZM0-F1
#
_entry.id   AF-A0A5A7NZM0-F1
#
_cell.length_a   1.000
_cell.length_b   1.000
_cell.length_c   1.000
_cell.angle_alpha   90.00
_cell.angle_beta   90.00
_cell.angle_gamma   90.00
#
_symmetry.space_group_name_H-M   'P 1'
#
loop_
_entity.id
_entity.type
_entity.pdbx_description
1 polymer ?
#
loop_
_entity_poly.entity_id
_entity_poly.type
_entity_poly.pdbx_seq_one_letter_code
_entity_poly.pdbx_strand_id
1 'polypeptide(L)'
;MALRTVITKKPLNPSRLGFRGLQTVSLPDLPYDYGALEPAISGEIMQLHHQKHHQAYITNYNKALEQLDTAISKKDTLTIVKVQSAIKFNGGGHVNHSIFWNNLAPVREGGGEPPEGSLGLAVENAFGSLEGLIQKMNAEGAALQGSGWVWLALDKELKRLSVETTSNQDPLVTKGASLVPLLVQECETRVLEEYMECDELEICDQCVRKRACLSGQLFHCSANGGFH
;
A
#
# COMPACT_ATOMS: atom_id res chain seq x y z
N MET A 1 -40.11 32.13 -39.29
CA MET A 1 -39.08 31.33 -39.98
C MET A 1 -38.66 30.19 -39.07
N ALA A 2 -39.04 28.95 -39.41
CA ALA A 2 -38.70 27.77 -38.62
C ALA A 2 -37.41 27.14 -39.15
N LEU A 3 -36.35 27.13 -38.32
CA LEU A 3 -35.09 26.45 -38.62
C LEU A 3 -35.22 24.97 -38.24
N ARG A 4 -35.31 24.09 -39.25
CA ARG A 4 -35.17 22.64 -39.09
C ARG A 4 -33.68 22.30 -38.97
N THR A 5 -33.25 21.88 -37.79
CA THR A 5 -31.92 21.31 -37.59
C THR A 5 -31.92 19.85 -38.05
N VAL A 6 -31.19 19.55 -39.12
CA VAL A 6 -30.96 18.18 -39.61
C VAL A 6 -29.85 17.57 -38.75
N ILE A 7 -30.20 16.60 -37.90
CA ILE A 7 -29.22 15.79 -37.17
C ILE A 7 -28.82 14.62 -38.06
N THR A 8 -27.66 14.71 -38.70
CA THR A 8 -27.03 13.56 -39.38
C THR A 8 -26.47 12.60 -38.34
N LYS A 9 -27.09 11.43 -38.18
CA LYS A 9 -26.54 10.32 -37.37
C LYS A 9 -25.28 9.79 -38.04
N LYS A 10 -24.12 10.05 -37.44
CA LYS A 10 -22.84 9.41 -37.82
C LYS A 10 -22.89 7.96 -37.32
N PRO A 11 -22.72 6.94 -38.19
CA PRO A 11 -22.72 5.56 -37.74
C PRO A 11 -21.49 5.30 -36.86
N LEU A 12 -21.71 4.69 -35.70
CA LEU A 12 -20.64 4.20 -34.83
C LEU A 12 -19.90 3.09 -35.58
N ASN A 13 -18.61 3.30 -35.79
CA ASN A 13 -17.73 2.31 -36.41
C ASN A 13 -17.39 1.23 -35.36
N PRO A 14 -17.79 -0.05 -35.54
CA PRO A 14 -17.58 -1.10 -34.53
C PRO A 14 -16.14 -1.66 -34.53
N SER A 15 -15.24 -1.13 -35.35
CA SER A 15 -13.90 -1.67 -35.52
C SER A 15 -12.89 -1.01 -34.58
N ARG A 16 -12.90 -1.45 -33.31
CA ARG A 16 -11.75 -1.45 -32.37
C ARG A 16 -12.04 -2.26 -31.10
N LEU A 17 -12.62 -3.45 -31.23
CA LEU A 17 -12.47 -4.48 -30.20
C LEU A 17 -11.08 -5.09 -30.39
N GLY A 18 -10.05 -4.37 -29.94
CA GLY A 18 -8.74 -4.96 -29.75
C GLY A 18 -8.89 -6.10 -28.74
N PHE A 19 -8.37 -7.28 -29.07
CA PHE A 19 -8.24 -8.38 -28.14
C PHE A 19 -7.34 -7.88 -27.00
N ARG A 20 -7.93 -7.39 -25.90
CA ARG A 20 -7.17 -7.09 -24.69
C ARG A 20 -6.87 -8.44 -24.06
N GLY A 21 -5.70 -8.98 -24.35
CA GLY A 21 -5.19 -10.10 -23.57
C GLY A 21 -5.15 -9.71 -22.09
N LEU A 22 -5.50 -10.65 -21.22
CA LEU A 22 -5.43 -10.47 -19.78
C LEU A 22 -4.00 -10.06 -19.40
N GLN A 23 -3.84 -8.91 -18.74
CA GLN A 23 -2.55 -8.49 -18.22
C GLN A 23 -2.38 -9.07 -16.82
N THR A 24 -1.33 -9.87 -16.64
CA THR A 24 -0.90 -10.36 -15.33
C THR A 24 0.13 -9.40 -14.73
N VAL A 25 0.27 -9.43 -13.41
CA VAL A 25 1.31 -8.71 -12.67
C VAL A 25 2.40 -9.68 -12.19
N SER A 26 3.60 -9.17 -11.94
CA SER A 26 4.75 -9.93 -11.43
C SER A 26 5.31 -9.28 -10.17
N LEU A 27 6.11 -10.04 -9.43
CA LEU A 27 6.82 -9.51 -8.26
C LEU A 27 7.88 -8.51 -8.73
N PRO A 28 7.81 -7.23 -8.29
CA PRO A 28 8.85 -6.26 -8.63
C PRO A 28 10.14 -6.62 -7.87
N ASP A 29 11.30 -6.40 -8.47
CA ASP A 29 12.55 -6.46 -7.70
C ASP A 29 12.60 -5.31 -6.69
N LEU A 30 13.23 -5.57 -5.53
CA LEU A 30 13.50 -4.50 -4.57
C LEU A 30 14.58 -3.56 -5.12
N PRO A 31 14.49 -2.24 -4.84
CA PRO A 31 15.52 -1.29 -5.29
C PRO A 31 16.83 -1.38 -4.48
N TYR A 32 16.91 -2.30 -3.51
CA TYR A 32 18.03 -2.54 -2.61
C TYR A 32 18.08 -4.01 -2.17
N ASP A 33 19.24 -4.46 -1.67
CA ASP A 33 19.41 -5.82 -1.15
C ASP A 33 18.55 -6.07 0.11
N TYR A 34 18.15 -7.31 0.39
CA TYR A 34 17.27 -7.62 1.53
C TYR A 34 17.77 -7.08 2.88
N GLY A 35 19.07 -7.19 3.16
CA GLY A 35 19.68 -6.69 4.41
C GLY A 35 20.04 -5.20 4.40
N ALA A 36 19.74 -4.45 3.33
CA ALA A 36 20.19 -3.07 3.19
C ALA A 36 19.50 -2.08 4.15
N LEU A 37 18.39 -2.50 4.77
CA LEU A 37 17.63 -1.71 5.75
C LEU A 37 18.00 -2.04 7.21
N GLU A 38 18.98 -2.92 7.43
CA GLU A 38 19.45 -3.23 8.77
C GLU A 38 20.13 -2.00 9.42
N PRO A 39 20.00 -1.80 10.74
CA PRO A 39 19.34 -2.70 11.70
C PRO A 39 17.83 -2.48 11.86
N ALA A 40 17.23 -1.55 11.11
CA ALA A 40 15.83 -1.15 11.31
C ALA A 40 14.83 -2.22 10.85
N ILE A 41 15.13 -2.95 9.78
CA ILE A 41 14.37 -4.12 9.33
C ILE A 41 15.37 -5.21 8.94
N SER A 42 15.23 -6.42 9.49
CA SER A 42 16.16 -7.52 9.21
C SER A 42 16.04 -8.02 7.77
N GLY A 43 17.14 -8.49 7.20
CA GLY A 43 17.15 -9.04 5.85
C GLY A 43 16.25 -10.26 5.68
N GLU A 44 16.12 -11.08 6.71
CA GLU A 44 15.25 -12.26 6.70
C GLU A 44 13.76 -11.88 6.70
N ILE A 45 13.34 -10.87 7.47
CA ILE A 45 11.98 -10.29 7.38
C ILE A 45 11.75 -9.77 5.97
N MET A 46 12.66 -8.96 5.43
CA MET A 46 12.54 -8.40 4.08
C MET A 46 12.39 -9.49 3.02
N GLN A 47 13.17 -10.56 3.11
CA GLN A 47 13.10 -11.68 2.18
C GLN A 47 11.78 -12.44 2.29
N LEU A 48 11.33 -12.76 3.51
CA LEU A 48 10.07 -13.44 3.76
C LEU A 48 8.88 -12.63 3.25
N HIS A 49 8.84 -11.35 3.62
CA HIS A 49 7.79 -10.39 3.27
C HIS A 49 7.66 -10.20 1.76
N HIS A 50 8.80 -10.08 1.08
CA HIS A 50 8.84 -9.92 -0.36
C HIS A 50 8.53 -11.22 -1.11
N GLN A 51 9.28 -12.28 -0.86
CA GLN A 51 9.24 -13.51 -1.67
C GLN A 51 8.06 -14.41 -1.34
N LYS A 52 7.50 -14.34 -0.12
CA LYS A 52 6.30 -15.10 0.24
C LYS A 52 5.05 -14.24 0.22
N HIS A 53 4.96 -13.21 1.06
CA HIS A 53 3.69 -12.48 1.24
C HIS A 53 3.31 -11.67 0.00
N HIS A 54 4.21 -10.83 -0.54
CA HIS A 54 3.92 -10.06 -1.76
C HIS A 54 3.69 -10.99 -2.97
N GLN A 55 4.49 -12.05 -3.10
CA GLN A 55 4.32 -13.06 -4.16
C GLN A 55 2.97 -13.79 -4.07
N ALA A 56 2.47 -14.06 -2.86
CA ALA A 56 1.15 -14.68 -2.66
C ALA A 56 0.03 -13.75 -3.13
N TYR A 57 0.10 -12.45 -2.80
CA TYR A 57 -0.85 -11.45 -3.30
C TYR A 57 -0.86 -11.41 -4.84
N ILE A 58 0.30 -11.36 -5.48
CA ILE A 58 0.41 -11.35 -6.95
C ILE A 58 -0.18 -12.63 -7.57
N THR A 59 0.19 -13.79 -7.04
CA THR A 59 -0.29 -15.10 -7.52
C THR A 59 -1.82 -15.17 -7.47
N ASN A 60 -2.40 -14.77 -6.34
CA ASN A 60 -3.85 -14.83 -6.13
C ASN A 60 -4.59 -13.71 -6.88
N TYR A 61 -3.95 -12.56 -7.08
CA TYR A 61 -4.50 -11.48 -7.90
C TYR A 61 -4.62 -11.89 -9.37
N ASN A 62 -3.56 -12.50 -9.93
CA ASN A 62 -3.60 -13.03 -11.31
C ASN A 62 -4.71 -14.08 -11.49
N LYS A 63 -4.85 -15.02 -10.54
CA LYS A 63 -5.96 -16.00 -10.54
C LYS A 63 -7.34 -15.31 -10.49
N ALA A 64 -7.48 -14.25 -9.70
CA ALA A 64 -8.74 -13.51 -9.59
C ALA A 64 -9.06 -12.73 -10.89
N LEU A 65 -8.04 -12.19 -11.56
CA LEU A 65 -8.17 -11.54 -12.87
C LEU A 65 -8.62 -12.52 -13.95
N GLU A 66 -8.07 -13.74 -13.99
CA GLU A 66 -8.50 -14.81 -14.91
C GLU A 66 -9.97 -15.20 -14.70
N GLN A 67 -10.38 -15.34 -13.44
CA GLN A 67 -11.77 -15.62 -13.07
C GLN A 67 -12.70 -14.48 -13.47
N LEU A 68 -12.29 -13.23 -13.24
CA LEU A 68 -13.06 -12.06 -13.63
C LEU A 68 -13.22 -11.97 -15.15
N ASP A 69 -12.15 -12.14 -15.92
CA ASP A 69 -12.18 -12.09 -17.39
C ASP A 69 -13.11 -13.16 -17.97
N THR A 70 -13.02 -14.37 -17.44
CA THR A 70 -13.92 -15.47 -17.80
C THR A 70 -15.38 -15.13 -17.47
N ALA A 71 -15.65 -14.57 -16.29
CA ALA A 71 -17.00 -14.23 -15.86
C ALA A 71 -17.59 -13.08 -16.69
N ILE A 72 -16.80 -12.06 -17.03
CA ILE A 72 -17.18 -10.96 -17.93
C ILE A 72 -17.53 -11.52 -19.31
N SER A 73 -16.67 -12.37 -19.87
CA SER A 73 -16.88 -13.00 -21.18
C SER A 73 -18.18 -13.84 -21.23
N LYS A 74 -18.51 -14.51 -20.11
CA LYS A 74 -19.74 -15.29 -19.95
C LYS A 74 -20.96 -14.47 -19.51
N LYS A 75 -20.79 -13.18 -19.19
CA LYS A 75 -21.81 -12.31 -18.57
C LYS A 75 -22.37 -12.87 -17.25
N ASP A 76 -21.55 -13.64 -16.52
CA ASP A 76 -21.91 -14.20 -15.22
C ASP A 76 -21.76 -13.15 -14.12
N THR A 77 -22.86 -12.44 -13.88
CA THR A 77 -22.89 -11.33 -12.91
C THR A 77 -22.65 -11.80 -11.47
N LEU A 78 -23.07 -13.03 -11.12
CA LEU A 78 -22.87 -13.56 -9.76
C LEU A 78 -21.39 -13.79 -9.48
N THR A 79 -20.67 -14.40 -10.43
CA THR A 79 -19.22 -14.60 -10.30
C THR A 79 -18.46 -13.27 -10.33
N ILE A 80 -18.85 -12.33 -11.20
CA ILE A 80 -18.26 -10.97 -11.24
C ILE A 80 -18.34 -10.29 -9.87
N VAL A 81 -19.49 -10.39 -9.18
CA VAL A 81 -19.64 -9.81 -7.84
C VAL A 81 -18.83 -10.59 -6.81
N LYS A 82 -18.87 -11.93 -6.84
CA LYS A 82 -18.15 -12.79 -5.88
C LYS A 82 -16.63 -12.58 -5.91
N VAL A 83 -16.04 -12.40 -7.09
CA VAL A 83 -14.57 -12.27 -7.24
C VAL A 83 -14.04 -10.91 -6.75
N GLN A 84 -14.89 -9.90 -6.57
CA GLN A 84 -14.47 -8.55 -6.14
C GLN A 84 -13.71 -8.56 -4.81
N SER A 85 -14.09 -9.43 -3.86
CA SER A 85 -13.36 -9.54 -2.58
C SER A 85 -11.92 -9.99 -2.78
N ALA A 86 -11.68 -10.98 -3.67
CA ALA A 86 -10.35 -11.48 -3.95
C ALA A 86 -9.51 -10.46 -4.74
N ILE A 87 -10.14 -9.72 -5.66
CA ILE A 87 -9.51 -8.62 -6.40
C ILE A 87 -9.08 -7.51 -5.45
N LYS A 88 -9.98 -7.06 -4.56
CA LYS A 88 -9.70 -6.00 -3.60
C LYS A 88 -8.56 -6.39 -2.68
N PHE A 89 -8.62 -7.59 -2.09
CA PHE A 89 -7.63 -8.03 -1.12
C PHE A 89 -6.25 -8.27 -1.75
N ASN A 90 -6.17 -9.04 -2.84
CA ASN A 90 -4.88 -9.41 -3.43
C ASN A 90 -4.32 -8.30 -4.33
N GLY A 91 -5.17 -7.61 -5.09
CA GLY A 91 -4.75 -6.46 -5.89
C GLY A 91 -4.35 -5.27 -5.02
N GLY A 92 -5.10 -5.03 -3.94
CA GLY A 92 -4.73 -4.05 -2.92
C GLY A 92 -3.41 -4.40 -2.24
N GLY A 93 -3.20 -5.67 -1.88
CA GLY A 93 -1.94 -6.14 -1.31
C GLY A 93 -0.75 -5.90 -2.23
N HIS A 94 -0.89 -6.21 -3.52
CA HIS A 94 0.13 -5.90 -4.53
C HIS A 94 0.43 -4.40 -4.64
N VAL A 95 -0.60 -3.55 -4.69
CA VAL A 95 -0.44 -2.08 -4.75
C VAL A 95 0.29 -1.57 -3.51
N ASN A 96 -0.16 -1.96 -2.32
CA ASN A 96 0.37 -1.47 -1.05
C ASN A 96 1.84 -1.85 -0.88
N HIS A 97 2.21 -3.11 -1.12
CA HIS A 97 3.59 -3.58 -0.99
C HIS A 97 4.49 -2.96 -2.06
N SER A 98 4.02 -2.81 -3.30
CA SER A 98 4.81 -2.16 -4.35
C SER A 98 5.12 -0.70 -4.01
N ILE A 99 4.20 0.02 -3.35
CA ILE A 99 4.46 1.36 -2.83
C ILE A 99 5.43 1.30 -1.65
N PHE A 100 5.20 0.38 -0.70
CA PHE A 100 6.02 0.22 0.50
C PHE A 100 7.51 0.05 0.17
N TRP A 101 7.86 -0.84 -0.76
CA TRP A 101 9.26 -1.05 -1.17
C TRP A 101 9.92 0.19 -1.77
N ASN A 102 9.14 1.05 -2.43
CA ASN A 102 9.64 2.29 -3.02
C ASN A 102 9.61 3.48 -2.04
N ASN A 103 9.06 3.31 -0.84
CA ASN A 103 9.07 4.31 0.23
C ASN A 103 10.19 4.09 1.25
N LEU A 104 10.94 3.00 1.11
CA LEU A 104 12.06 2.65 1.96
C LEU A 104 13.36 2.86 1.19
N ALA A 105 14.43 3.20 1.91
CA ALA A 105 15.77 3.27 1.38
C ALA A 105 16.78 3.00 2.50
N PRO A 106 17.96 2.47 2.19
CA PRO A 106 19.08 2.41 3.14
C PRO A 106 19.44 3.81 3.65
N VAL A 107 19.86 3.93 4.91
CA VAL A 107 20.27 5.23 5.49
C VAL A 107 21.38 5.89 4.65
N ARG A 108 22.34 5.10 4.16
CA ARG A 108 23.42 5.56 3.26
C ARG A 108 22.93 6.14 1.91
N GLU A 109 21.67 5.90 1.56
CA GLU A 109 21.02 6.35 0.32
C GLU A 109 19.91 7.38 0.61
N GLY A 110 19.89 7.96 1.81
CA GLY A 110 18.93 9.00 2.22
C GLY A 110 17.69 8.47 2.97
N GLY A 111 17.68 7.18 3.31
CA GLY A 111 16.63 6.60 4.16
C GLY A 111 16.57 7.28 5.52
N GLY A 112 15.40 7.83 5.86
CA GLY A 112 15.17 8.53 7.13
C GLY A 112 15.49 10.03 7.10
N GLU A 113 16.03 10.56 5.99
CA GLU A 113 16.25 11.99 5.84
C GLU A 113 14.91 12.76 5.71
N PRO A 114 14.79 13.97 6.30
CA PRO A 114 13.59 14.80 6.18
C PRO A 114 13.24 15.14 4.73
N PRO A 115 11.93 15.23 4.38
CA PRO A 115 11.54 15.66 3.04
C PRO A 115 11.88 17.14 2.83
N GLU A 116 12.55 17.44 1.72
CA GLU A 116 12.90 18.81 1.34
C GLU A 116 11.82 19.48 0.46
N GLY A 117 12.02 20.77 0.19
CA GLY A 117 11.26 21.54 -0.80
C GLY A 117 9.76 21.64 -0.50
N SER A 118 8.94 21.51 -1.53
CA SER A 118 7.49 21.72 -1.42
C SER A 118 6.80 20.69 -0.52
N LEU A 119 7.34 19.47 -0.42
CA LEU A 119 6.78 18.45 0.46
C LEU A 119 7.07 18.76 1.92
N GLY A 120 8.31 19.14 2.27
CA GLY A 120 8.67 19.56 3.62
C GLY A 120 7.79 20.71 4.12
N LEU A 121 7.63 21.76 3.31
CA LEU A 121 6.75 22.89 3.63
C LEU A 121 5.28 22.47 3.78
N ALA A 122 4.80 21.54 2.94
CA ALA A 122 3.43 21.04 3.06
C ALA A 122 3.23 20.26 4.37
N VAL A 123 4.24 19.48 4.80
CA VAL A 123 4.23 18.76 6.08
C VAL A 123 4.22 19.73 7.26
N GLU A 124 5.09 20.74 7.26
CA GLU A 124 5.11 21.78 8.30
C GLU A 124 3.76 22.51 8.40
N ASN A 125 3.17 22.89 7.27
CA ASN A 125 1.88 23.58 7.25
C ASN A 125 0.72 22.70 7.75
N ALA A 126 0.74 21.39 7.45
CA ALA A 126 -0.36 20.47 7.79
C ALA A 126 -0.25 19.89 9.20
N PHE A 127 0.97 19.66 9.68
CA PHE A 127 1.24 18.90 10.91
C PHE A 127 2.10 19.69 11.93
N GLY A 128 2.49 20.91 11.62
CA GLY A 128 3.34 21.78 12.44
C GLY A 128 4.83 21.46 12.31
N SER A 129 5.20 20.19 12.18
CA SER A 129 6.57 19.73 11.95
C SER A 129 6.59 18.30 11.41
N LEU A 130 7.75 17.83 10.94
CA LEU A 130 7.95 16.42 10.60
C LEU A 130 7.70 15.51 11.81
N GLU A 131 8.15 15.93 13.00
CA GLU A 131 7.89 15.20 14.24
C GLU A 131 6.39 15.10 14.54
N GLY A 132 5.61 16.17 14.30
CA GLY A 132 4.16 16.15 14.43
C GLY A 132 3.50 15.14 13.49
N LEU A 133 4.00 15.01 12.26
CA LEU A 133 3.56 13.99 11.32
C LEU A 133 3.91 12.58 11.82
N ILE A 134 5.16 12.34 12.24
CA ILE A 134 5.62 11.04 12.75
C ILE A 134 4.76 10.59 13.94
N GLN A 135 4.51 11.50 14.89
CA GLN A 135 3.66 11.23 16.05
C GLN A 135 2.23 10.88 15.62
N LYS A 136 1.66 11.62 14.66
CA LYS A 136 0.32 11.34 14.14
C LYS A 136 0.26 9.97 13.47
N MET A 137 1.20 9.64 12.59
CA MET A 137 1.22 8.34 11.90
C MET A 137 1.41 7.17 12.88
N ASN A 138 2.33 7.31 13.84
CA ASN A 138 2.55 6.28 14.86
C ASN A 138 1.32 6.09 15.76
N ALA A 139 0.64 7.18 16.14
CA ALA A 139 -0.59 7.09 16.95
C ALA A 139 -1.72 6.37 16.20
N GLU A 140 -1.92 6.69 14.92
CA GLU A 140 -2.92 6.02 14.07
C GLU A 140 -2.57 4.54 13.84
N GLY A 141 -1.28 4.24 13.65
CA GLY A 141 -0.79 2.87 13.51
C GLY A 141 -0.98 2.03 14.76
N ALA A 142 -0.68 2.58 15.94
CA ALA A 142 -0.90 1.90 17.21
C ALA A 142 -2.39 1.68 17.53
N ALA A 143 -3.26 2.55 17.02
CA ALA A 143 -4.71 2.45 17.20
C ALA A 143 -5.40 1.46 16.23
N LEU A 144 -4.70 1.00 15.19
CA LEU A 144 -5.23 0.00 14.26
C LEU A 144 -5.49 -1.33 14.98
N GLN A 145 -6.69 -1.87 14.78
CA GLN A 145 -7.08 -3.18 15.28
C GLN A 145 -6.95 -4.23 14.17
N GLY A 146 -6.02 -5.17 14.33
CA GLY A 146 -5.68 -6.16 13.32
C GLY A 146 -4.73 -5.62 12.25
N SER A 147 -4.62 -6.31 11.12
CA SER A 147 -3.75 -5.91 10.02
C SER A 147 -4.27 -4.64 9.32
N GLY A 148 -3.36 -3.75 8.93
CA GLY A 148 -3.70 -2.57 8.15
C GLY A 148 -2.50 -1.74 7.75
N TRP A 149 -2.79 -0.54 7.26
CA TRP A 149 -1.80 0.39 6.74
C TRP A 149 -2.10 1.81 7.23
N VAL A 150 -1.05 2.58 7.47
CA VAL A 150 -1.12 4.03 7.72
C VAL A 150 -0.49 4.74 6.54
N TRP A 151 -1.15 5.80 6.06
CA TRP A 151 -0.78 6.51 4.85
C TRP A 151 -0.56 8.00 5.15
N LEU A 152 0.50 8.58 4.62
CA LEU A 152 0.50 10.00 4.29
C LEU A 152 -0.12 10.16 2.90
N ALA A 153 -1.26 10.84 2.84
CA ALA A 153 -2.06 11.01 1.64
C ALA A 153 -2.04 12.47 1.17
N LEU A 154 -1.98 12.67 -0.15
CA LEU A 154 -2.32 13.94 -0.79
C LEU A 154 -3.71 13.84 -1.41
N ASP A 155 -4.63 14.69 -0.95
CA ASP A 155 -5.87 14.95 -1.69
C ASP A 155 -5.57 15.93 -2.84
N LYS A 156 -5.65 15.45 -4.09
CA LYS A 156 -5.37 16.28 -5.27
C LYS A 156 -6.40 17.37 -5.54
N GLU A 157 -7.64 17.21 -5.06
CA GLU A 157 -8.71 18.18 -5.25
C GLU A 157 -8.58 19.31 -4.23
N LEU A 158 -8.37 18.95 -2.97
CA LEU A 158 -8.20 19.90 -1.88
C LEU A 158 -6.78 20.44 -1.73
N LYS A 159 -5.81 19.82 -2.43
CA LYS A 159 -4.37 20.10 -2.33
C LYS A 159 -3.87 20.08 -0.88
N ARG A 160 -4.31 19.07 -0.12
CA ARG A 160 -4.07 18.97 1.32
C ARG A 160 -3.51 17.60 1.69
N LEU A 161 -2.58 17.60 2.64
CA LEU A 161 -2.07 16.38 3.25
C LEU A 161 -3.03 15.87 4.34
N SER A 162 -3.18 14.56 4.43
CA SER A 162 -3.86 13.90 5.55
C SER A 162 -3.13 12.61 5.95
N VAL A 163 -3.35 12.17 7.19
CA VAL A 163 -2.99 10.83 7.63
C VAL A 163 -4.26 9.99 7.61
N GLU A 164 -4.22 8.88 6.88
CA GLU A 164 -5.35 7.95 6.75
C GLU A 164 -4.92 6.54 7.14
N THR A 165 -5.90 5.72 7.50
CA THR A 165 -5.69 4.29 7.71
C THR A 165 -6.61 3.45 6.83
N THR A 166 -6.12 2.27 6.45
CA THR A 166 -6.93 1.25 5.76
C THR A 166 -6.75 -0.10 6.44
N SER A 167 -7.83 -0.89 6.47
CA SER A 167 -7.83 -2.22 7.06
C SER A 167 -7.37 -3.28 6.06
N ASN A 168 -6.72 -4.32 6.57
CA ASN A 168 -6.20 -5.43 5.79
C ASN A 168 -5.33 -4.95 4.63
N GLN A 169 -5.73 -5.24 3.39
CA GLN A 169 -5.02 -4.88 2.18
C GLN A 169 -5.78 -3.86 1.33
N ASP A 170 -6.73 -3.13 1.92
CA ASP A 170 -7.45 -2.09 1.19
C ASP A 170 -6.46 -0.95 0.84
N PRO A 171 -6.32 -0.58 -0.45
CA PRO A 171 -5.42 0.50 -0.83
C PRO A 171 -6.05 1.86 -0.53
N LEU A 172 -5.22 2.89 -0.34
CA LEU A 172 -5.67 4.24 0.01
C LEU A 172 -6.78 4.80 -0.92
N VAL A 173 -6.75 4.45 -2.21
CA VAL A 173 -7.75 4.90 -3.19
C VAL A 173 -9.19 4.48 -2.82
N THR A 174 -9.37 3.45 -1.99
CA THR A 174 -10.68 3.03 -1.47
C THR A 174 -11.29 4.03 -0.49
N LYS A 175 -10.47 4.89 0.14
CA LYS A 175 -10.91 5.99 1.01
C LYS A 175 -11.34 7.23 0.22
N GLY A 176 -10.83 7.37 -1.01
CA GLY A 176 -11.19 8.47 -1.91
C GLY A 176 -10.34 8.45 -3.19
N ALA A 177 -10.98 8.61 -4.35
CA ALA A 177 -10.30 8.57 -5.65
C ALA A 177 -9.34 9.76 -5.89
N SER A 178 -9.51 10.85 -5.15
CA SER A 178 -8.61 12.02 -5.18
C SER A 178 -7.32 11.80 -4.40
N LEU A 179 -7.28 10.80 -3.51
CA LEU A 179 -6.16 10.54 -2.61
C LEU A 179 -5.02 9.83 -3.36
N VAL A 180 -3.81 10.35 -3.18
CA VAL A 180 -2.56 9.78 -3.69
C VAL A 180 -1.67 9.42 -2.51
N PRO A 181 -1.15 8.17 -2.43
CA PRO A 181 -0.24 7.78 -1.38
C PRO A 181 1.13 8.43 -1.61
N LEU A 182 1.65 9.11 -0.60
CA LEU A 182 3.01 9.68 -0.60
C LEU A 182 3.97 8.83 0.23
N LEU A 183 3.50 8.34 1.38
CA LEU A 183 4.22 7.44 2.27
C LEU A 183 3.24 6.38 2.78
N VAL A 184 3.72 5.15 2.94
CA VAL A 184 2.95 4.08 3.59
C VAL A 184 3.76 3.39 4.70
N GLN A 185 3.05 3.02 5.76
CA GLN A 185 3.55 2.25 6.90
C GLN A 185 2.68 1.00 7.08
N GLU A 186 3.31 -0.17 7.04
CA GLU A 186 2.63 -1.46 7.19
C GLU A 186 2.49 -1.87 8.64
N CYS A 187 1.24 -2.09 9.08
CA CYS A 187 0.87 -2.52 10.42
C CYS A 187 0.31 -3.95 10.40
N GLU A 188 0.93 -4.87 9.65
CA GLU A 188 0.54 -6.29 9.61
C GLU A 188 1.40 -7.12 10.58
N THR A 189 0.76 -7.80 11.53
CA THR A 189 1.47 -8.62 12.52
C THR A 189 1.95 -9.95 11.97
N ARG A 190 1.38 -10.45 10.87
CA ARG A 190 1.67 -11.80 10.34
C ARG A 190 3.11 -12.03 9.94
N VAL A 191 3.77 -11.03 9.35
CA VAL A 191 5.19 -11.18 8.95
C VAL A 191 6.07 -11.36 10.17
N LEU A 192 5.77 -10.64 11.26
CA LEU A 192 6.47 -10.74 12.52
C LEU A 192 6.13 -12.05 13.26
N GLU A 193 4.89 -12.51 13.20
CA GLU A 193 4.45 -13.79 13.77
C GLU A 193 5.15 -14.99 13.10
N GLU A 194 5.24 -15.00 11.76
CA GLU A 194 5.95 -16.06 11.01
C GLU A 194 7.47 -16.00 11.22
N TYR A 195 8.04 -14.79 11.37
CA TYR A 195 9.46 -14.60 11.67
C TYR A 195 9.85 -15.07 13.08
N MET A 196 8.99 -14.80 14.07
CA MET A 196 9.31 -15.04 15.48
C MET A 196 8.98 -16.47 15.96
N GLU A 197 8.50 -17.37 15.09
CA GLU A 197 8.04 -18.73 15.46
C GLU A 197 7.16 -18.74 16.73
N CYS A 198 6.26 -17.75 16.88
CA CYS A 198 5.48 -17.62 18.11
C CYS A 198 4.38 -18.69 18.16
N ASP A 199 4.63 -19.78 18.89
CA ASP A 199 3.60 -20.74 19.31
C ASP A 199 2.52 -20.04 20.16
N GLU A 200 1.24 -20.36 19.90
CA GLU A 200 0.01 -19.68 20.38
C GLU A 200 -0.13 -19.38 21.89
N LEU A 201 0.79 -19.84 22.74
CA LEU A 201 0.73 -19.73 24.21
C LEU A 201 1.75 -18.78 24.83
N GLU A 202 2.72 -18.27 24.07
CA GLU A 202 3.61 -17.17 24.49
C GLU A 202 3.30 -15.91 23.67
N ILE A 203 2.12 -15.34 23.90
CA ILE A 203 1.83 -13.95 23.52
C ILE A 203 2.73 -13.09 24.40
N CYS A 204 3.99 -12.97 23.98
CA CYS A 204 5.03 -12.27 24.69
C CYS A 204 4.65 -10.79 24.69
N ASP A 205 4.72 -10.16 25.86
CA ASP A 205 4.51 -8.74 26.13
C ASP A 205 5.30 -7.84 25.14
N GLN A 206 6.30 -8.39 24.44
CA GLN A 206 7.00 -7.77 23.32
C GLN A 206 6.17 -7.63 22.02
N CYS A 207 5.33 -8.57 21.60
CA CYS A 207 4.47 -8.41 20.40
C CYS A 207 3.33 -7.41 20.65
N VAL A 208 2.80 -7.37 21.87
CA VAL A 208 1.74 -6.44 22.28
C VAL A 208 2.26 -5.01 22.45
N ARG A 209 3.50 -4.83 22.93
CA ARG A 209 4.19 -3.52 23.04
C ARG A 209 4.87 -3.09 21.73
N LYS A 210 5.29 -4.03 20.87
CA LYS A 210 5.77 -3.77 19.49
C LYS A 210 4.63 -3.86 18.46
N ARG A 211 3.44 -3.35 18.80
CA ARG A 211 2.43 -2.90 17.79
C ARG A 211 2.94 -1.65 17.06
N ALA A 212 4.19 -1.69 16.63
CA ALA A 212 4.84 -0.68 15.84
C ALA A 212 4.91 -1.25 14.43
N CYS A 213 4.13 -0.66 13.55
CA CYS A 213 4.17 -0.94 12.13
C CYS A 213 5.62 -0.88 11.60
N LEU A 214 5.97 -1.72 10.64
CA LEU A 214 7.36 -2.03 10.23
C LEU A 214 8.22 -0.78 9.91
N SER A 215 7.64 0.29 9.36
CA SER A 215 8.39 1.55 9.10
C SER A 215 8.47 2.52 10.29
N GLY A 216 7.69 2.32 11.35
CA GLY A 216 7.78 3.12 12.58
C GLY A 216 9.09 2.88 13.33
N GLN A 217 9.74 1.74 13.10
CA GLN A 217 11.06 1.41 13.64
C GLN A 217 12.18 2.23 12.98
N LEU A 218 12.02 2.65 11.72
CA LEU A 218 12.96 3.54 11.02
C LEU A 218 12.96 4.95 11.61
N PHE A 219 11.79 5.48 11.97
CA PHE A 219 11.67 6.82 12.57
C PHE A 219 12.19 6.88 14.02
N HIS A 220 12.10 5.77 14.77
CA HIS A 220 12.64 5.71 16.14
C HIS A 220 14.18 5.63 16.18
N CYS A 221 14.82 5.07 15.15
CA CYS A 221 16.28 4.99 15.06
C CYS A 221 16.98 6.35 14.85
N SER A 222 16.28 7.40 14.41
CA SER A 222 16.85 8.74 14.29
C SER A 222 16.81 9.54 15.62
N ALA A 223 15.91 9.18 16.55
CA ALA A 223 15.65 9.98 17.75
C ALA A 223 16.45 9.56 19.00
N ASN A 224 16.95 8.32 19.08
CA ASN A 224 17.69 7.85 20.25
C ASN A 224 18.99 7.13 19.85
N GLY A 225 20.02 7.92 19.60
CA GLY A 225 21.40 7.44 19.64
C GLY A 225 21.74 6.98 21.06
N GLY A 226 21.74 5.67 21.28
CA GLY A 226 22.20 5.06 22.53
C GLY A 226 21.73 3.62 22.68
N PHE A 227 22.51 2.67 22.16
CA PHE A 227 22.44 1.27 22.57
C PHE A 227 23.57 0.97 23.54
N HIS A 228 23.19 0.50 24.73
CA HIS A 228 23.97 -0.46 25.52
C HIS A 228 23.52 -1.87 25.16
#